data_AF-A0A3D0D850-F1
#
_entry.id   AF-A0A3D0D850-F1
#
_cell.length_a   1.000
_cell.length_b   1.000
_cell.length_c   1.000
_cell.angle_alpha   90.00
_cell.angle_beta   90.00
_cell.angle_gamma   90.00
#
_symmetry.space_group_name_H-M   'P 1'
#
loop_
_entity.id
_entity.type
_entity.pdbx_description
1 polymer ?
#
loop_
_entity_poly.entity_id
_entity_poly.type
_entity_poly.pdbx_seq_one_letter_code
_entity_poly.pdbx_strand_id
1 'polypeptide(L)'
;MRLSPGLRRLVRETALAADDLVFPLFVRHGEGLRQPIASMPGNAQLSVDELLREIEPLLPLGLNSVMLFGIPETKDASGTENYAERGIVQQAIRALTREFPDLVVMTDICMCEYTNHGHCGLLHDWPSTSLSSSEGGESRRGFGLPPKSGTRTLPSGYVLNDETLELLGRVAVSHAEAGATLVAPSAMMDGQVAAIRRALDKAGFEHLPIMAYAAKFASGFYGPFRDAAESPPSFGDRSQYQMDPANRREALREVELDALEGADILMVKPALPYLDVIRDVREQFPHPIAAYNVSGEFAMVKAAAANGWLDERRVVLEALTGIKRAGADIILSYHTPDVLRWLKG
;
A
#
# COMPACT_ATOMS: atom_id res chain seq x y z
N MET A 1 -4.36 39.87 -8.89
CA MET A 1 -4.61 38.41 -8.75
C MET A 1 -5.13 37.95 -7.38
N ARG A 2 -4.98 38.71 -6.26
CA ARG A 2 -5.34 38.22 -4.90
C ARG A 2 -6.44 39.01 -4.16
N LEU A 3 -6.94 40.10 -4.75
CA LEU A 3 -7.78 41.11 -4.10
C LEU A 3 -9.15 40.59 -3.62
N SER A 4 -9.83 39.75 -4.41
CA SER A 4 -11.17 39.24 -4.07
C SER A 4 -11.24 37.71 -4.18
N PRO A 5 -12.18 37.06 -3.46
CA PRO A 5 -12.42 35.63 -3.60
C PRO A 5 -12.74 35.20 -5.03
N GLY A 6 -13.52 36.01 -5.76
CA GLY A 6 -13.86 35.74 -7.17
C GLY A 6 -12.63 35.73 -8.07
N LEU A 7 -11.74 36.72 -7.92
CA LEU A 7 -10.50 36.78 -8.69
C LEU A 7 -9.56 35.61 -8.33
N ARG A 8 -9.47 35.24 -7.04
CA ARG A 8 -8.66 34.09 -6.60
C ARG A 8 -9.18 32.77 -7.16
N ARG A 9 -10.50 32.60 -7.29
CA ARG A 9 -11.09 31.40 -7.93
C ARG A 9 -10.83 31.37 -9.43
N LEU A 10 -10.97 32.50 -10.12
CA LEU A 10 -10.77 32.60 -11.57
C LEU A 10 -9.38 32.13 -12.02
N VAL A 11 -8.36 32.38 -11.21
CA VAL A 11 -6.95 32.14 -11.59
C VAL A 11 -6.35 30.92 -10.87
N ARG A 12 -7.18 30.11 -10.21
CA ARG A 12 -6.74 28.93 -9.46
C ARG A 12 -6.37 27.81 -10.44
N GLU A 13 -5.14 27.30 -10.31
CA GLU A 13 -4.61 26.23 -11.16
C GLU A 13 -5.01 24.83 -10.69
N THR A 14 -5.16 24.63 -9.38
CA THR A 14 -5.39 23.31 -8.79
C THR A 14 -6.60 23.34 -7.85
N ALA A 15 -7.48 22.35 -7.99
CA ALA A 15 -8.60 22.11 -7.08
C ALA A 15 -8.66 20.63 -6.71
N LEU A 16 -8.77 20.34 -5.42
CA LEU A 16 -9.01 18.99 -4.88
C LEU A 16 -10.48 18.62 -5.06
N ALA A 17 -10.75 17.39 -5.46
CA ALA A 17 -12.07 16.79 -5.67
C ALA A 17 -12.16 15.45 -4.93
N ALA A 18 -13.38 14.94 -4.74
CA ALA A 18 -13.61 13.62 -4.14
C ALA A 18 -12.94 12.51 -4.97
N ASP A 19 -12.98 12.63 -6.30
CA ASP A 19 -12.42 11.66 -7.24
C ASP A 19 -10.89 11.50 -7.16
N ASP A 20 -10.19 12.42 -6.48
CA ASP A 20 -8.75 12.31 -6.26
C ASP A 20 -8.41 11.38 -5.08
N LEU A 21 -9.39 10.97 -4.27
CA LEU A 21 -9.16 10.38 -2.95
C LEU A 21 -9.39 8.87 -2.95
N VAL A 22 -8.43 8.13 -2.41
CA VAL A 22 -8.53 6.71 -2.08
C VAL A 22 -8.52 6.56 -0.57
N PHE A 23 -9.51 5.86 0.00
CA PHE A 23 -9.58 5.63 1.45
C PHE A 23 -8.86 4.33 1.85
N PRO A 24 -7.73 4.39 2.57
CA PRO A 24 -7.04 3.19 3.03
C PRO A 24 -7.68 2.64 4.31
N LEU A 25 -7.91 1.33 4.34
CA LEU A 25 -8.71 0.64 5.36
C LEU A 25 -8.02 -0.63 5.87
N PHE A 26 -8.15 -0.89 7.16
CA PHE A 26 -7.55 -2.03 7.85
C PHE A 26 -8.62 -3.08 8.14
N VAL A 27 -8.48 -4.28 7.57
CA VAL A 27 -9.46 -5.37 7.72
C VAL A 27 -8.85 -6.54 8.50
N ARG A 28 -9.59 -7.08 9.47
CA ARG A 28 -9.20 -8.21 10.30
C ARG A 28 -10.35 -9.20 10.46
N HIS A 29 -10.04 -10.44 10.85
CA HIS A 29 -11.07 -11.44 11.15
C HIS A 29 -11.91 -11.05 12.38
N GLY A 30 -13.15 -11.52 12.39
CA GLY A 30 -14.14 -11.27 13.45
C GLY A 30 -15.51 -10.88 12.89
N GLU A 31 -16.43 -10.53 13.78
CA GLU A 31 -17.77 -10.02 13.48
C GLU A 31 -18.12 -8.92 14.48
N GLY A 32 -18.70 -7.81 14.04
CA GLY A 32 -18.99 -6.64 14.87
C GLY A 32 -17.77 -6.02 15.53
N LEU A 33 -16.57 -6.23 14.97
CA LEU A 33 -15.30 -5.83 15.55
C LEU A 33 -14.84 -4.51 14.95
N ARG A 34 -14.68 -3.50 15.81
CA ARG A 34 -14.10 -2.19 15.49
C ARG A 34 -13.04 -1.85 16.53
N GLN A 35 -11.78 -2.14 16.23
CA GLN A 35 -10.66 -1.88 17.14
C GLN A 35 -9.96 -0.56 16.77
N PRO A 36 -10.08 0.51 17.59
CA PRO A 36 -9.45 1.79 17.30
C PRO A 36 -7.92 1.69 17.25
N ILE A 37 -7.31 2.47 16.36
CA ILE A 37 -5.85 2.59 16.25
C ILE A 37 -5.42 3.84 17.02
N ALA A 38 -4.75 3.66 18.16
CA ALA A 38 -4.40 4.74 19.07
C ALA A 38 -3.54 5.84 18.40
N SER A 39 -2.58 5.45 17.57
CA SER A 39 -1.69 6.38 16.85
C SER A 39 -2.35 7.00 15.60
N MET A 40 -3.59 6.61 15.27
CA MET A 40 -4.35 7.14 14.13
C MET A 40 -5.82 7.43 14.52
N PRO A 41 -6.07 8.48 15.32
CA PRO A 41 -7.42 8.80 15.81
C PRO A 41 -8.46 8.86 14.69
N GLY A 42 -9.58 8.17 14.89
CA GLY A 42 -10.65 8.05 13.89
C GLY A 42 -10.53 6.83 12.95
N ASN A 43 -9.37 6.18 12.89
CA ASN A 43 -9.16 4.95 12.13
C ASN A 43 -9.25 3.73 13.07
N ALA A 44 -9.64 2.59 12.52
CA ALA A 44 -9.78 1.33 13.24
C ALA A 44 -9.41 0.14 12.35
N GLN A 45 -9.03 -0.98 12.97
CA GLN A 45 -9.07 -2.30 12.34
C GLN A 45 -10.52 -2.82 12.43
N LEU A 46 -11.07 -3.24 11.30
CA LEU A 46 -12.48 -3.56 11.14
C LEU A 46 -12.68 -5.03 10.77
N SER A 47 -13.69 -5.69 11.33
CA SER A 47 -14.25 -6.89 10.70
C SER A 47 -14.92 -6.54 9.37
N VAL A 48 -15.15 -7.54 8.52
CA VAL A 48 -15.72 -7.32 7.17
C VAL A 48 -17.09 -6.64 7.24
N ASP A 49 -17.93 -6.97 8.23
CA ASP A 49 -19.24 -6.32 8.41
C ASP A 49 -19.12 -4.85 8.86
N GLU A 50 -18.15 -4.53 9.73
CA GLU A 50 -17.88 -3.15 10.14
C GLU A 50 -17.21 -2.33 9.02
N LEU A 51 -16.39 -2.97 8.17
CA LEU A 51 -15.82 -2.36 6.96
C LEU A 51 -16.91 -1.85 6.01
N LEU A 52 -17.96 -2.65 5.79
CA LEU A 52 -19.10 -2.25 4.97
C LEU A 52 -19.83 -1.04 5.59
N ARG A 53 -20.07 -1.05 6.91
CA ARG A 53 -20.70 0.05 7.65
C ARG A 53 -19.88 1.34 7.62
N GLU A 54 -18.55 1.24 7.60
CA GLU A 54 -17.65 2.39 7.51
C GLU A 54 -17.74 3.08 6.13
N ILE A 55 -17.88 2.31 5.06
CA ILE A 55 -17.87 2.79 3.67
C ILE A 55 -19.22 3.34 3.23
N GLU A 56 -20.32 2.66 3.57
CA GLU A 56 -21.68 3.00 3.12
C GLU A 56 -22.03 4.50 3.24
N PRO A 57 -21.80 5.20 4.38
CA PRO A 57 -22.15 6.62 4.50
C PRO A 57 -21.24 7.56 3.69
N LEU A 58 -20.10 7.08 3.18
CA LEU A 58 -19.13 7.87 2.42
C LEU A 58 -19.40 7.84 0.90
N LEU A 59 -20.06 6.78 0.41
CA LEU A 59 -20.46 6.65 -0.99
C LEU A 59 -21.26 7.86 -1.50
N PRO A 60 -22.36 8.32 -0.84
CA PRO A 60 -23.09 9.50 -1.30
C PRO A 60 -22.30 10.81 -1.16
N LEU A 61 -21.16 10.81 -0.47
CA LEU A 61 -20.24 11.95 -0.39
C LEU A 61 -19.21 11.96 -1.53
N GLY A 62 -19.16 10.92 -2.35
CA GLY A 62 -18.27 10.80 -3.51
C GLY A 62 -17.11 9.81 -3.31
N LEU A 63 -17.11 8.98 -2.25
CA LEU A 63 -16.14 7.90 -2.15
C LEU A 63 -16.37 6.89 -3.29
N ASN A 64 -15.35 6.67 -4.10
CA ASN A 64 -15.39 5.73 -5.23
C ASN A 64 -14.26 4.68 -5.18
N SER A 65 -13.32 4.80 -4.26
CA SER A 65 -12.13 3.94 -4.22
C SER A 65 -11.59 3.72 -2.82
N VAL A 66 -11.16 2.49 -2.55
CA VAL A 66 -10.58 2.06 -1.27
C VAL A 66 -9.31 1.26 -1.49
N MET A 67 -8.41 1.29 -0.51
CA MET A 67 -7.21 0.44 -0.45
C MET A 67 -7.29 -0.46 0.78
N LEU A 68 -7.21 -1.78 0.59
CA LEU A 68 -7.30 -2.75 1.68
C LEU A 68 -5.91 -3.15 2.20
N PHE A 69 -5.76 -3.12 3.53
CA PHE A 69 -4.65 -3.72 4.27
C PHE A 69 -5.20 -4.80 5.20
N GLY A 70 -4.76 -6.04 5.01
CA GLY A 70 -5.18 -7.17 5.82
C GLY A 70 -4.37 -7.32 7.10
N ILE A 71 -5.04 -7.69 8.19
CA ILE A 71 -4.44 -8.16 9.42
C ILE A 71 -4.83 -9.63 9.57
N PRO A 72 -3.91 -10.56 9.30
CA PRO A 72 -4.20 -11.99 9.28
C PRO A 72 -4.46 -12.54 10.69
N GLU A 73 -5.11 -13.70 10.76
CA GLU A 73 -5.26 -14.42 12.03
C GLU A 73 -3.93 -15.04 12.46
N THR A 74 -3.14 -15.50 11.50
CA THR A 74 -1.83 -16.14 11.75
C THR A 74 -0.73 -15.56 10.88
N LYS A 75 0.48 -15.47 11.43
CA LYS A 75 1.69 -15.05 10.72
C LYS A 75 2.68 -16.20 10.68
N ASP A 76 3.27 -16.45 9.51
CA ASP A 76 4.28 -17.48 9.28
C ASP A 76 5.47 -16.92 8.48
N ALA A 77 6.50 -17.71 8.20
CA ALA A 77 7.70 -17.23 7.50
C ALA A 77 7.45 -16.83 6.03
N SER A 78 6.38 -17.32 5.43
CA SER A 78 6.01 -17.15 4.03
C SER A 78 4.70 -16.40 3.81
N GLY A 79 4.07 -15.93 4.90
CA GLY A 79 2.79 -15.22 4.90
C GLY A 79 1.69 -15.94 4.15
N THR A 80 1.47 -17.23 4.43
CA THR A 80 0.56 -18.10 3.65
C THR A 80 -0.87 -17.58 3.58
N GLU A 81 -1.34 -16.89 4.61
CA GLU A 81 -2.70 -16.36 4.65
C GLU A 81 -2.97 -15.28 3.59
N ASN A 82 -1.92 -14.59 3.10
CA ASN A 82 -2.05 -13.52 2.11
C ASN A 82 -2.61 -14.01 0.76
N TYR A 83 -2.37 -15.28 0.42
CA TYR A 83 -2.86 -15.91 -0.80
C TYR A 83 -3.78 -17.11 -0.50
N ALA A 84 -4.34 -17.19 0.70
CA ALA A 84 -5.31 -18.20 1.05
C ALA A 84 -6.68 -17.87 0.44
N GLU A 85 -7.42 -18.87 -0.04
CA GLU A 85 -8.76 -18.72 -0.63
C GLU A 85 -9.73 -17.94 0.28
N ARG A 86 -9.57 -18.16 1.60
CA ARG A 86 -10.35 -17.53 2.67
C ARG A 86 -9.53 -16.54 3.51
N GLY A 87 -8.43 -16.01 2.97
CA GLY A 87 -7.69 -14.92 3.61
C GLY A 87 -8.58 -13.69 3.84
N ILE A 88 -8.23 -12.87 4.83
CA ILE A 88 -9.09 -11.75 5.24
C ILE A 88 -9.33 -10.72 4.12
N VAL A 89 -8.31 -10.46 3.29
CA VAL A 89 -8.43 -9.54 2.16
C VAL A 89 -9.36 -10.11 1.10
N GLN A 90 -9.26 -11.40 0.77
CA GLN A 90 -10.15 -12.09 -0.17
C GLN A 90 -11.62 -12.04 0.30
N GLN A 91 -11.85 -12.21 1.61
CA GLN A 91 -13.19 -12.07 2.20
C GLN A 91 -13.72 -10.63 2.05
N ALA A 92 -12.89 -9.62 2.34
CA ALA A 92 -13.26 -8.22 2.21
C ALA A 92 -13.55 -7.82 0.76
N ILE A 93 -12.71 -8.23 -0.20
CA ILE A 93 -12.92 -7.96 -1.63
C ILE A 93 -14.27 -8.51 -2.07
N ARG A 94 -14.57 -9.78 -1.78
CA ARG A 94 -15.84 -10.41 -2.17
C ARG A 94 -17.06 -9.74 -1.53
N ALA A 95 -16.93 -9.27 -0.29
CA ALA A 95 -18.00 -8.53 0.36
C ALA A 95 -18.21 -7.16 -0.30
N LEU A 96 -17.14 -6.39 -0.50
CA LEU A 96 -17.22 -5.05 -1.09
C LEU A 96 -17.73 -5.06 -2.53
N THR A 97 -17.21 -5.96 -3.35
CA THR A 97 -17.64 -6.09 -4.76
C THR A 97 -19.10 -6.53 -4.89
N ARG A 98 -19.61 -7.30 -3.92
CA ARG A 98 -21.02 -7.70 -3.88
C ARG A 98 -21.93 -6.56 -3.43
N GLU A 99 -21.58 -5.86 -2.36
CA GLU A 99 -22.44 -4.80 -1.79
C GLU A 99 -22.33 -3.48 -2.55
N PHE A 100 -21.14 -3.15 -3.07
CA PHE A 100 -20.81 -1.88 -3.73
C PHE A 100 -20.13 -2.14 -5.09
N PRO A 101 -20.87 -2.59 -6.12
CA PRO A 101 -20.28 -3.07 -7.39
C PRO A 101 -19.52 -2.00 -8.18
N ASP A 102 -19.83 -0.72 -7.97
CA ASP A 102 -19.14 0.41 -8.63
C ASP A 102 -17.91 0.91 -7.86
N LEU A 103 -17.63 0.36 -6.67
CA LEU A 103 -16.49 0.76 -5.84
C LEU A 103 -15.18 0.15 -6.39
N VAL A 104 -14.17 0.99 -6.61
CA VAL A 104 -12.82 0.52 -6.95
C VAL A 104 -12.16 -0.06 -5.70
N VAL A 105 -11.95 -1.37 -5.69
CA VAL A 105 -11.29 -2.07 -4.59
C VAL A 105 -9.83 -2.35 -4.95
N MET A 106 -8.93 -1.54 -4.38
CA MET A 106 -7.47 -1.70 -4.51
C MET A 106 -6.94 -2.59 -3.38
N THR A 107 -5.92 -3.40 -3.68
CA THR A 107 -5.32 -4.31 -2.69
C THR A 107 -3.81 -4.17 -2.64
N ASP A 108 -3.25 -4.20 -1.43
CA ASP A 108 -1.80 -4.19 -1.23
C ASP A 108 -1.20 -5.56 -1.54
N ILE A 109 -0.14 -5.60 -2.37
CA ILE A 109 0.63 -6.82 -2.62
C ILE A 109 1.99 -6.69 -1.91
N CYS A 110 2.04 -7.21 -0.68
CA CYS A 110 3.20 -7.16 0.21
C CYS A 110 3.10 -8.29 1.25
N MET A 111 4.23 -8.74 1.78
CA MET A 111 4.26 -9.84 2.77
C MET A 111 4.41 -9.35 4.22
N CYS A 112 4.54 -8.04 4.47
CA CYS A 112 4.97 -7.57 5.79
C CYS A 112 3.91 -7.72 6.89
N GLU A 113 2.63 -7.67 6.52
CA GLU A 113 1.48 -7.90 7.39
C GLU A 113 1.35 -9.37 7.77
N TYR A 114 1.83 -10.27 6.89
CA TYR A 114 1.59 -11.70 6.94
C TYR A 114 2.77 -12.52 7.44
N THR A 115 3.97 -11.95 7.38
CA THR A 115 5.17 -12.64 7.83
C THR A 115 5.38 -12.49 9.34
N ASN A 116 5.84 -13.55 10.00
CA ASN A 116 6.17 -13.52 11.44
C ASN A 116 7.41 -12.65 11.76
N HIS A 117 8.12 -12.18 10.74
CA HIS A 117 9.26 -11.29 10.85
C HIS A 117 8.98 -9.86 10.38
N GLY A 118 7.82 -9.57 9.79
CA GLY A 118 7.43 -8.20 9.43
C GLY A 118 8.22 -7.56 8.27
N HIS A 119 8.89 -8.37 7.45
CA HIS A 119 9.58 -7.91 6.23
C HIS A 119 8.72 -8.14 4.99
N CYS A 120 8.98 -7.39 3.92
CA CYS A 120 8.16 -7.39 2.71
C CYS A 120 8.33 -8.64 1.82
N GLY A 121 9.22 -9.57 2.17
CA GLY A 121 9.52 -10.76 1.40
C GLY A 121 10.14 -11.88 2.24
N LEU A 122 10.50 -12.99 1.58
CA LEU A 122 11.14 -14.14 2.20
C LEU A 122 12.55 -13.81 2.69
N LEU A 123 12.97 -14.44 3.79
CA LEU A 123 14.27 -14.19 4.41
C LEU A 123 15.23 -15.37 4.22
N HIS A 124 16.49 -15.05 3.92
CA HIS A 124 17.58 -16.03 3.87
C HIS A 124 17.85 -16.62 5.27
N ASP A 125 17.93 -17.95 5.35
CA ASP A 125 18.16 -18.72 6.59
C ASP A 125 17.16 -18.45 7.73
N TRP A 126 15.92 -18.05 7.42
CA TRP A 126 14.89 -17.86 8.43
C TRP A 126 14.15 -19.16 8.77
N PRO A 127 13.87 -19.45 10.06
CA PRO A 127 13.16 -20.66 10.45
C PRO A 127 11.74 -20.70 9.86
N SER A 128 11.52 -21.56 8.84
CA SER A 128 10.19 -21.81 8.32
C SER A 128 9.43 -22.76 9.25
N THR A 129 8.57 -22.23 10.11
CA THR A 129 7.55 -23.07 10.77
C THR A 129 6.47 -23.39 9.73
N SER A 130 6.42 -24.67 9.30
CA SER A 130 5.45 -25.29 8.39
C SER A 130 5.72 -25.26 6.87
N LEU A 131 6.64 -26.14 6.43
CA LEU A 131 6.35 -27.05 5.32
C LEU A 131 6.45 -28.47 5.89
N SER A 132 5.36 -28.97 6.46
CA SER A 132 5.27 -30.38 6.81
C SER A 132 5.22 -31.19 5.53
N SER A 133 6.37 -31.67 5.05
CA SER A 133 6.37 -32.88 4.24
C SER A 133 6.22 -34.06 5.20
N SER A 134 4.98 -34.49 5.36
CA SER A 134 4.67 -35.80 5.91
C SER A 134 5.12 -36.86 4.90
N GLU A 135 6.39 -37.26 4.96
CA GLU A 135 6.86 -38.56 4.52
C GLU A 135 8.22 -38.80 5.20
N GLY A 136 8.25 -39.81 6.06
CA GLY A 136 9.43 -40.14 6.86
C GLY A 136 10.62 -40.48 5.97
N GLY A 137 11.76 -39.88 6.30
CA GLY A 137 13.05 -40.20 5.70
C GLY A 137 14.00 -39.01 5.83
N GLU A 138 15.00 -39.17 6.70
CA GLU A 138 16.29 -38.44 6.78
C GLU A 138 16.31 -36.96 6.37
N SER A 139 16.73 -36.11 7.32
CA SER A 139 17.17 -34.72 7.14
C SER A 139 17.44 -34.32 5.68
N ARG A 140 16.42 -33.80 4.99
CA ARG A 140 16.60 -33.20 3.67
C ARG A 140 17.35 -31.90 3.88
N ARG A 141 18.68 -31.97 3.68
CA ARG A 141 19.50 -30.83 3.27
C ARG A 141 18.70 -30.04 2.25
N GLY A 142 18.62 -28.73 2.44
CA GLY A 142 17.96 -27.82 1.51
C GLY A 142 18.41 -28.09 0.07
N PHE A 143 17.53 -27.75 -0.89
CA PHE A 143 17.77 -27.86 -2.32
C PHE A 143 19.20 -27.41 -2.69
N GLY A 144 20.10 -28.39 -2.73
CA GLY A 144 21.51 -28.19 -2.98
C GLY A 144 21.74 -28.20 -4.47
N LEU A 145 21.44 -27.09 -5.14
CA LEU A 145 22.29 -26.69 -6.24
C LEU A 145 23.66 -26.40 -5.64
N PRO A 146 24.76 -27.01 -6.14
CA PRO A 146 26.08 -26.65 -5.67
C PRO A 146 26.25 -25.13 -5.85
N PRO A 147 26.77 -24.40 -4.85
CA PRO A 147 27.02 -22.98 -5.02
C PRO A 147 27.91 -22.81 -6.25
N LYS A 148 27.42 -22.07 -7.25
CA LYS A 148 28.23 -21.70 -8.41
C LYS A 148 29.48 -21.04 -7.85
N SER A 149 30.65 -21.59 -8.16
CA SER A 149 31.94 -21.09 -7.67
C SER A 149 32.01 -19.57 -7.88
N GLY A 150 31.94 -18.79 -6.80
CA GLY A 150 31.94 -17.32 -6.84
C GLY A 150 30.72 -16.62 -6.24
N THR A 151 29.66 -17.32 -5.82
CA THR A 151 28.51 -16.70 -5.14
C THR A 151 28.88 -16.29 -3.71
N ARG A 152 28.92 -14.99 -3.42
CA ARG A 152 28.80 -14.48 -2.03
C ARG A 152 27.52 -15.10 -1.44
N THR A 153 27.65 -15.90 -0.38
CA THR A 153 26.50 -16.29 0.45
C THR A 153 25.86 -15.04 1.01
N LEU A 154 24.57 -14.85 0.77
CA LEU A 154 23.80 -13.75 1.32
C LEU A 154 23.81 -13.82 2.86
N PRO A 155 23.72 -12.69 3.58
CA PRO A 155 23.64 -12.74 5.03
C PRO A 155 22.29 -13.30 5.49
N SER A 156 22.27 -14.01 6.64
CA SER A 156 21.02 -14.41 7.27
C SER A 156 20.14 -13.19 7.56
N GLY A 157 18.84 -13.29 7.29
CA GLY A 157 17.90 -12.17 7.38
C GLY A 157 17.92 -11.22 6.18
N TYR A 158 18.68 -11.53 5.12
CA TYR A 158 18.55 -10.84 3.83
C TYR A 158 17.22 -11.16 3.18
N VAL A 159 16.53 -10.16 2.63
CA VAL A 159 15.28 -10.38 1.88
C VAL A 159 15.59 -10.94 0.49
N LEU A 160 15.16 -12.17 0.23
CA LEU A 160 15.35 -12.88 -1.02
C LEU A 160 14.44 -12.32 -2.11
N ASN A 161 15.01 -11.59 -3.07
CA ASN A 161 14.27 -10.88 -4.12
C ASN A 161 13.42 -11.85 -4.98
N ASP A 162 14.08 -12.73 -5.73
CA ASP A 162 13.44 -13.55 -6.77
C ASP A 162 12.43 -14.54 -6.18
N GLU A 163 12.77 -15.17 -5.05
CA GLU A 163 11.87 -16.06 -4.32
C GLU A 163 10.64 -15.33 -3.79
N THR A 164 10.76 -14.04 -3.45
CA THR A 164 9.63 -13.21 -3.05
C THR A 164 8.72 -12.90 -4.24
N LEU A 165 9.26 -12.71 -5.45
CA LEU A 165 8.46 -12.39 -6.65
C LEU A 165 7.40 -13.46 -6.94
N GLU A 166 7.74 -14.74 -6.75
CA GLU A 166 6.79 -15.84 -6.93
C GLU A 166 5.60 -15.72 -5.97
N LEU A 167 5.85 -15.39 -4.70
CA LEU A 167 4.78 -15.19 -3.72
C LEU A 167 3.91 -13.97 -4.05
N LEU A 168 4.53 -12.84 -4.44
CA LEU A 168 3.78 -11.63 -4.81
C LEU A 168 2.84 -11.91 -6.00
N GLY A 169 3.30 -12.68 -6.99
CA GLY A 169 2.45 -13.13 -8.10
C GLY A 169 1.25 -13.97 -7.64
N ARG A 170 1.45 -14.89 -6.68
CA ARG A 170 0.36 -15.70 -6.11
C ARG A 170 -0.66 -14.86 -5.34
N VAL A 171 -0.19 -13.88 -4.56
CA VAL A 171 -1.06 -12.95 -3.83
C VAL A 171 -1.89 -12.12 -4.82
N ALA A 172 -1.26 -11.55 -5.83
CA ALA A 172 -1.96 -10.75 -6.84
C ALA A 172 -3.05 -11.55 -7.57
N VAL A 173 -2.75 -12.80 -7.98
CA VAL A 173 -3.75 -13.68 -8.60
C VAL A 173 -4.88 -14.01 -7.63
N SER A 174 -4.57 -14.33 -6.36
CA SER A 174 -5.59 -14.62 -5.35
C SER A 174 -6.53 -13.42 -5.10
N HIS A 175 -5.99 -12.20 -5.08
CA HIS A 175 -6.79 -10.98 -4.95
C HIS A 175 -7.64 -10.71 -6.21
N ALA A 176 -7.08 -10.96 -7.39
CA ALA A 176 -7.80 -10.85 -8.66
C ALA A 176 -8.98 -11.84 -8.74
N GLU A 177 -8.78 -13.10 -8.37
CA GLU A 177 -9.82 -14.13 -8.30
C GLU A 177 -10.93 -13.77 -7.31
N ALA A 178 -10.61 -13.04 -6.24
CA ALA A 178 -11.60 -12.54 -5.29
C ALA A 178 -12.40 -11.34 -5.81
N GLY A 179 -11.98 -10.71 -6.91
CA GLY A 179 -12.65 -9.58 -7.55
C GLY A 179 -11.99 -8.21 -7.34
N ALA A 180 -10.71 -8.14 -6.98
CA ALA A 180 -10.03 -6.86 -6.86
C ALA A 180 -10.12 -6.08 -8.18
N THR A 181 -10.32 -4.76 -8.11
CA THR A 181 -10.36 -3.89 -9.28
C THR A 181 -8.95 -3.47 -9.71
N LEU A 182 -8.00 -3.49 -8.78
CA LEU A 182 -6.63 -3.06 -8.97
C LEU A 182 -5.72 -3.73 -7.92
N VAL A 183 -4.50 -4.09 -8.32
CA VAL A 183 -3.46 -4.57 -7.38
C VAL A 183 -2.34 -3.55 -7.26
N ALA A 184 -1.77 -3.41 -6.07
CA ALA A 184 -0.81 -2.37 -5.77
C ALA A 184 0.42 -2.94 -5.06
N PRO A 185 1.47 -3.36 -5.79
CA PRO A 185 2.66 -3.95 -5.19
C PRO A 185 3.48 -2.94 -4.42
N SER A 186 3.65 -3.21 -3.12
CA SER A 186 4.36 -2.33 -2.19
C SER A 186 5.60 -2.95 -1.56
N ALA A 187 6.00 -4.15 -2.01
CA ALA A 187 7.11 -4.88 -1.44
C ALA A 187 8.49 -4.25 -1.72
N MET A 188 8.61 -3.46 -2.81
CA MET A 188 9.87 -2.88 -3.31
C MET A 188 10.90 -3.94 -3.70
N MET A 189 10.44 -5.06 -4.27
CA MET A 189 11.33 -6.05 -4.86
C MET A 189 11.61 -5.69 -6.32
N ASP A 190 12.87 -5.83 -6.74
CA ASP A 190 13.28 -5.59 -8.12
C ASP A 190 12.53 -6.54 -9.06
N GLY A 191 11.88 -6.01 -10.10
CA GLY A 191 11.13 -6.81 -11.07
C GLY A 191 9.74 -7.26 -10.61
N GLN A 192 9.22 -6.74 -9.49
CA GLN A 192 7.91 -7.13 -8.94
C GLN A 192 6.75 -6.83 -9.90
N VAL A 193 6.79 -5.70 -10.61
CA VAL A 193 5.71 -5.32 -11.52
C VAL A 193 5.64 -6.32 -12.67
N ALA A 194 6.76 -6.61 -13.32
CA ALA A 194 6.78 -7.57 -14.42
C ALA A 194 6.41 -8.98 -13.96
N ALA A 195 6.82 -9.39 -12.76
CA ALA A 195 6.47 -10.69 -12.19
C ALA A 195 4.96 -10.81 -11.94
N ILE A 196 4.35 -9.79 -11.34
CA ILE A 196 2.91 -9.75 -11.07
C ILE A 196 2.12 -9.68 -12.37
N ARG A 197 2.52 -8.83 -13.33
CA ARG A 197 1.89 -8.73 -14.65
C ARG A 197 1.84 -10.10 -15.34
N ARG A 198 2.99 -10.80 -15.40
CA ARG A 198 3.04 -12.17 -15.97
C ARG A 198 2.15 -13.16 -15.23
N ALA A 199 2.08 -13.09 -13.90
CA ALA A 199 1.25 -13.97 -13.10
C ALA A 199 -0.25 -13.75 -13.39
N LEU A 200 -0.68 -12.49 -13.42
CA LEU A 200 -2.04 -12.10 -13.75
C LEU A 200 -2.40 -12.48 -15.19
N ASP A 201 -1.52 -12.23 -16.17
CA ASP A 201 -1.74 -12.62 -17.57
C ASP A 201 -1.94 -14.12 -17.72
N LYS A 202 -1.07 -14.92 -17.09
CA LYS A 202 -1.16 -16.37 -17.11
C LYS A 202 -2.47 -16.88 -16.50
N ALA A 203 -3.04 -16.14 -15.55
CA ALA A 203 -4.31 -16.45 -14.90
C ALA A 203 -5.54 -15.84 -15.62
N GLY A 204 -5.37 -15.12 -16.74
CA GLY A 204 -6.46 -14.52 -17.51
C GLY A 204 -6.97 -13.17 -16.98
N PHE A 205 -6.13 -12.46 -16.22
CA PHE A 205 -6.42 -11.13 -15.68
C PHE A 205 -5.61 -10.04 -16.40
N GLU A 206 -5.48 -10.10 -17.73
CA GLU A 206 -4.71 -9.12 -18.53
C GLU A 206 -5.22 -7.69 -18.39
N HIS A 207 -6.51 -7.55 -18.08
CA HIS A 207 -7.21 -6.28 -17.92
C HIS A 207 -7.01 -5.63 -16.55
N LEU A 208 -6.47 -6.36 -15.56
CA LEU A 208 -6.37 -5.88 -14.20
C LEU A 208 -5.18 -4.92 -14.05
N PRO A 209 -5.40 -3.66 -13.65
CA PRO A 209 -4.35 -2.67 -13.55
C PRO A 209 -3.43 -2.88 -12.35
N ILE A 210 -2.19 -2.41 -12.50
CA ILE A 210 -1.14 -2.42 -11.48
C ILE A 210 -0.79 -0.98 -11.09
N MET A 211 -1.00 -0.64 -9.81
CA MET A 211 -0.49 0.62 -9.22
C MET A 211 0.80 0.34 -8.46
N ALA A 212 1.93 0.54 -9.13
CA ALA A 212 3.23 0.24 -8.56
C ALA A 212 3.62 1.28 -7.50
N TYR A 213 4.08 0.83 -6.34
CA TYR A 213 4.77 1.70 -5.37
C TYR A 213 6.19 1.98 -5.84
N ALA A 214 6.30 2.64 -6.99
CA ALA A 214 7.53 2.76 -7.77
C ALA A 214 8.64 3.55 -7.08
N ALA A 215 8.29 4.54 -6.26
CA ALA A 215 9.25 5.24 -5.41
C ALA A 215 8.81 5.20 -3.95
N LYS A 216 9.13 4.11 -3.25
CA LYS A 216 8.84 3.93 -1.82
C LYS A 216 10.11 3.99 -0.98
N PHE A 217 10.21 5.04 -0.18
CA PHE A 217 11.39 5.35 0.62
C PHE A 217 11.40 4.65 1.99
N ALA A 218 12.59 4.36 2.51
CA ALA A 218 12.84 3.88 3.87
C ALA A 218 12.58 5.00 4.89
N SER A 219 11.30 5.28 5.15
CA SER A 219 10.87 6.49 5.86
C SER A 219 10.53 6.27 7.33
N GLY A 220 10.84 7.28 8.16
CA GLY A 220 10.40 7.37 9.55
C GLY A 220 8.90 7.69 9.71
N PHE A 221 8.20 8.07 8.63
CA PHE A 221 6.78 8.46 8.67
C PHE A 221 5.80 7.26 8.72
N TYR A 222 6.29 6.01 8.73
CA TYR A 222 5.46 4.81 8.71
C TYR A 222 5.10 4.24 10.09
N GLY A 223 5.59 4.84 11.19
CA GLY A 223 5.38 4.35 12.55
C GLY A 223 3.92 3.97 12.85
N PRO A 224 2.96 4.91 12.73
CA PRO A 224 1.56 4.63 13.05
C PRO A 224 0.92 3.53 12.18
N PHE A 225 1.35 3.36 10.93
CA PHE A 225 0.89 2.27 10.06
C PHE A 225 1.37 0.92 10.57
N ARG A 226 2.61 0.82 11.05
CA ARG A 226 3.16 -0.44 11.58
C ARG A 226 2.40 -0.89 12.83
N ASP A 227 1.94 0.06 13.64
CA ASP A 227 1.03 -0.22 14.76
C ASP A 227 -0.33 -0.71 14.24
N ALA A 228 -0.90 -0.01 13.25
CA ALA A 228 -2.20 -0.32 12.67
C ALA A 228 -2.26 -1.70 12.00
N ALA A 229 -1.23 -2.07 11.25
CA ALA A 229 -1.12 -3.31 10.49
C ALA A 229 -0.40 -4.43 11.27
N GLU A 230 -0.01 -4.17 12.53
CA GLU A 230 0.72 -5.10 13.41
C GLU A 230 1.98 -5.68 12.75
N SER A 231 2.66 -4.87 11.94
CA SER A 231 3.75 -5.29 11.04
C SER A 231 5.10 -4.58 11.24
N PRO A 232 5.53 -4.20 12.47
CA PRO A 232 6.90 -3.75 12.66
C PRO A 232 7.89 -4.87 12.28
N PRO A 233 9.01 -4.57 11.61
CA PRO A 233 10.05 -5.58 11.37
C PRO A 233 10.58 -6.09 12.71
N SER A 234 10.75 -7.41 12.83
CA SER A 234 11.22 -8.03 14.09
C SER A 234 12.71 -7.79 14.35
N PHE A 235 13.47 -7.44 13.32
CA PHE A 235 14.88 -7.04 13.39
C PHE A 235 15.20 -6.02 12.30
N GLY A 236 16.29 -5.28 12.50
CA GLY A 236 16.80 -4.32 11.50
C GLY A 236 15.76 -3.31 11.05
N ASP A 237 15.83 -2.94 9.77
CA ASP A 237 14.87 -2.06 9.11
C ASP A 237 14.62 -2.53 7.66
N ARG A 238 14.01 -1.67 6.84
CA ARG A 238 13.66 -1.98 5.44
C ARG A 238 14.59 -1.32 4.42
N SER A 239 15.74 -0.80 4.85
CA SER A 239 16.70 -0.10 3.99
C SER A 239 17.41 -0.99 2.96
N GLN A 240 17.30 -2.32 3.10
CA GLN A 240 17.86 -3.27 2.14
C GLN A 240 17.15 -3.24 0.76
N TYR A 241 15.94 -2.69 0.70
CA TYR A 241 15.09 -2.70 -0.50
C TYR A 241 14.22 -1.44 -0.66
N GLN A 242 13.87 -0.74 0.44
CA GLN A 242 13.25 0.57 0.34
C GLN A 242 14.31 1.65 0.09
N MET A 243 13.96 2.65 -0.70
CA MET A 243 14.89 3.66 -1.19
C MET A 243 15.45 4.56 -0.07
N ASP A 244 16.70 5.01 -0.22
CA ASP A 244 17.28 6.01 0.68
C ASP A 244 16.56 7.36 0.51
N PRO A 245 16.04 7.99 1.59
CA PRO A 245 15.46 9.34 1.56
C PRO A 245 16.33 10.42 0.89
N ALA A 246 17.65 10.25 0.84
CA ALA A 246 18.56 11.18 0.19
C ALA A 246 18.55 11.09 -1.36
N ASN A 247 17.95 10.05 -1.93
CA ASN A 247 18.10 9.71 -3.34
C ASN A 247 16.91 10.14 -4.21
N ARG A 248 17.09 11.25 -4.94
CA ARG A 248 16.14 11.72 -5.95
C ARG A 248 16.30 11.06 -7.32
N ARG A 249 17.54 10.86 -7.78
CA ARG A 249 17.83 10.28 -9.12
C ARG A 249 17.49 8.79 -9.22
N GLU A 250 17.68 8.07 -8.12
CA GLU A 250 17.30 6.66 -8.01
C GLU A 250 15.78 6.52 -8.18
N ALA A 251 14.98 7.42 -7.60
CA ALA A 251 13.51 7.37 -7.69
C ALA A 251 13.03 7.40 -9.14
N LEU A 252 13.65 8.24 -9.97
CA LEU A 252 13.31 8.32 -11.39
C LEU A 252 13.68 7.06 -12.16
N ARG A 253 14.77 6.39 -11.76
CA ARG A 253 15.18 5.13 -12.37
C ARG A 253 14.21 4.00 -11.99
N GLU A 254 13.83 3.89 -10.72
CA GLU A 254 12.84 2.89 -10.27
C GLU A 254 11.48 3.10 -10.95
N VAL A 255 11.04 4.36 -11.03
CA VAL A 255 9.80 4.73 -11.74
C VAL A 255 9.86 4.38 -13.23
N GLU A 256 10.99 4.60 -13.89
CA GLU A 256 11.18 4.21 -15.28
C GLU A 256 11.12 2.68 -15.46
N LEU A 257 11.72 1.92 -14.55
CA LEU A 257 11.68 0.46 -14.58
C LEU A 257 10.25 -0.05 -14.43
N ASP A 258 9.51 0.38 -13.40
CA ASP A 258 8.12 -0.06 -13.18
C ASP A 258 7.20 0.33 -14.35
N ALA A 259 7.41 1.50 -14.95
CA ALA A 259 6.68 1.91 -16.16
C ALA A 259 6.96 0.97 -17.35
N LEU A 260 8.23 0.61 -17.58
CA LEU A 260 8.63 -0.33 -18.64
C LEU A 260 8.16 -1.76 -18.37
N GLU A 261 8.02 -2.13 -17.10
CA GLU A 261 7.54 -3.44 -16.66
C GLU A 261 6.02 -3.62 -16.76
N GLY A 262 5.29 -2.52 -17.05
CA GLY A 262 3.85 -2.54 -17.31
C GLY A 262 2.99 -2.06 -16.15
N ALA A 263 3.51 -1.20 -15.27
CA ALA A 263 2.67 -0.49 -14.30
C ALA A 263 1.74 0.50 -15.01
N ASP A 264 0.45 0.46 -14.66
CA ASP A 264 -0.55 1.40 -15.19
C ASP A 264 -0.55 2.72 -14.44
N ILE A 265 -0.18 2.70 -13.15
CA ILE A 265 -0.13 3.88 -12.25
C ILE A 265 1.17 3.83 -11.46
N LEU A 266 1.84 4.98 -11.33
CA LEU A 266 3.13 5.11 -10.63
C LEU A 266 2.93 5.88 -9.33
N MET A 267 3.28 5.27 -8.19
CA MET A 267 3.12 5.87 -6.87
C MET A 267 4.44 6.31 -6.23
N VAL A 268 4.42 7.50 -5.62
CA VAL A 268 5.46 7.97 -4.68
C VAL A 268 4.96 7.87 -3.23
N LYS A 269 5.81 7.34 -2.33
CA LYS A 269 5.48 7.16 -0.91
C LYS A 269 6.69 7.37 -0.01
N PRO A 270 6.63 8.18 1.07
CA PRO A 270 5.53 9.07 1.49
C PRO A 270 5.27 10.25 0.54
N ALA A 271 4.26 11.09 0.83
CA ALA A 271 3.89 12.20 -0.04
C ALA A 271 4.47 13.55 0.40
N LEU A 272 4.07 14.09 1.56
CA LEU A 272 4.47 15.45 1.97
C LEU A 272 5.99 15.70 1.98
N PRO A 273 6.85 14.79 2.48
CA PRO A 273 8.30 15.00 2.43
C PRO A 273 8.93 14.79 1.04
N TYR A 274 8.16 14.36 0.02
CA TYR A 274 8.66 13.99 -1.31
C TYR A 274 7.83 14.63 -2.44
N LEU A 275 7.28 15.82 -2.22
CA LEU A 275 6.54 16.57 -3.23
C LEU A 275 7.41 16.92 -4.46
N ASP A 276 8.72 17.06 -4.27
CA ASP A 276 9.70 17.24 -5.34
C ASP A 276 9.81 15.99 -6.23
N VAL A 277 9.84 14.79 -5.65
CA VAL A 277 9.84 13.53 -6.40
C VAL A 277 8.53 13.33 -7.16
N ILE A 278 7.37 13.61 -6.51
CA ILE A 278 6.06 13.58 -7.19
C ILE A 278 6.07 14.52 -8.41
N ARG A 279 6.65 15.72 -8.25
CA ARG A 279 6.74 16.69 -9.34
C ARG A 279 7.59 16.19 -10.49
N ASP A 280 8.77 15.64 -10.20
CA ASP A 280 9.65 15.13 -11.24
C ASP A 280 9.06 13.96 -12.02
N VAL A 281 8.38 13.07 -11.31
CA VAL A 281 7.69 11.93 -11.93
C VAL A 281 6.59 12.45 -12.85
N ARG A 282 5.78 13.43 -12.40
CA ARG A 282 4.74 14.02 -13.26
C ARG A 282 5.30 14.72 -14.51
N GLU A 283 6.50 15.30 -14.43
CA GLU A 283 7.12 15.99 -15.56
C GLU A 283 7.73 15.04 -16.60
N GLN A 284 8.10 13.83 -16.19
CA GLN A 284 8.85 12.90 -17.03
C GLN A 284 8.02 11.73 -17.54
N PHE A 285 6.96 11.33 -16.83
CA PHE A 285 6.16 10.17 -17.17
C PHE A 285 4.72 10.56 -17.52
N PRO A 286 4.15 9.98 -18.59
CA PRO A 286 2.78 10.27 -19.00
C PRO A 286 1.73 9.51 -18.17
N HIS A 287 2.15 8.60 -17.29
CA HIS A 287 1.29 7.76 -16.48
C HIS A 287 0.50 8.58 -15.45
N PRO A 288 -0.68 8.11 -15.01
CA PRO A 288 -1.33 8.62 -13.81
C PRO A 288 -0.39 8.46 -12.60
N ILE A 289 -0.33 9.51 -11.79
CA ILE A 289 0.57 9.54 -10.62
C ILE A 289 -0.24 9.42 -9.34
N ALA A 290 0.08 8.42 -8.52
CA ALA A 290 -0.46 8.29 -7.19
C ALA A 290 0.52 8.82 -6.12
N ALA A 291 -0.01 9.31 -5.02
CA ALA A 291 0.78 9.72 -3.86
C ALA A 291 0.11 9.27 -2.58
N TYR A 292 0.90 8.87 -1.59
CA TYR A 292 0.38 8.40 -0.31
C TYR A 292 0.66 9.40 0.81
N ASN A 293 -0.37 10.10 1.27
CA ASN A 293 -0.35 10.85 2.52
C ASN A 293 -0.38 9.85 3.70
N VAL A 294 0.81 9.44 4.15
CA VAL A 294 0.95 8.26 5.02
C VAL A 294 0.52 8.52 6.46
N SER A 295 0.53 7.45 7.25
CA SER A 295 0.02 7.42 8.62
C SER A 295 0.71 8.43 9.55
N GLY A 296 2.03 8.65 9.40
CA GLY A 296 2.76 9.66 10.17
C GLY A 296 2.38 11.08 9.78
N GLU A 297 2.17 11.35 8.49
CA GLU A 297 1.70 12.65 8.00
C GLU A 297 0.30 12.97 8.56
N PHE A 298 -0.60 11.98 8.55
CA PHE A 298 -1.92 12.05 9.17
C PHE A 298 -1.84 12.32 10.69
N ALA A 299 -1.07 11.49 11.40
CA ALA A 299 -0.97 11.55 12.85
C ALA A 299 -0.38 12.87 13.34
N MET A 300 0.59 13.43 12.63
CA MET A 300 1.17 14.75 12.93
C MET A 300 0.11 15.85 12.92
N VAL A 301 -0.75 15.88 11.91
CA VAL A 301 -1.82 16.89 11.80
C VAL A 301 -2.89 16.67 12.88
N LYS A 302 -3.36 15.43 13.06
CA LYS A 302 -4.34 15.10 14.11
C LYS A 302 -3.82 15.47 15.51
N ALA A 303 -2.56 15.18 15.81
CA ALA A 303 -1.95 15.52 17.10
C ALA A 303 -1.85 17.04 17.29
N ALA A 304 -1.38 17.79 16.29
CA ALA A 304 -1.28 19.24 16.38
C ALA A 304 -2.66 19.92 16.51
N ALA A 305 -3.67 19.42 15.81
CA ALA A 305 -5.05 19.88 15.91
C ALA A 305 -5.68 19.59 17.27
N ALA A 306 -5.48 18.38 17.81
CA ALA A 306 -5.96 18.01 19.15
C ALA A 306 -5.35 18.89 20.26
N ASN A 307 -4.15 19.42 20.05
CA ASN A 307 -3.51 20.38 20.96
C ASN A 307 -3.89 21.85 20.68
N GLY A 308 -4.76 22.11 19.70
CA GLY A 308 -5.17 23.45 19.31
C GLY A 308 -4.09 24.28 18.60
N TRP A 309 -3.01 23.66 18.13
CA TRP A 309 -1.91 24.36 17.45
C TRP A 309 -2.22 24.65 15.99
N LEU A 310 -3.03 23.81 15.35
CA LEU A 310 -3.42 23.93 13.95
C LEU A 310 -4.93 23.78 13.78
N ASP A 311 -5.49 24.51 12.81
CA ASP A 311 -6.83 24.26 12.29
C ASP A 311 -6.78 23.04 11.36
N GLU A 312 -7.40 21.93 11.79
CA GLU A 312 -7.34 20.66 11.09
C GLU A 312 -7.88 20.74 9.66
N ARG A 313 -9.11 21.24 9.49
CA ARG A 313 -9.76 21.32 8.17
C ARG A 313 -8.91 22.12 7.21
N ARG A 314 -8.39 23.26 7.66
CA ARG A 314 -7.55 24.11 6.83
C ARG A 314 -6.25 23.42 6.43
N VAL A 315 -5.53 22.84 7.38
CA VAL A 315 -4.21 22.25 7.13
C VAL A 315 -4.30 20.99 6.29
N VAL A 316 -5.28 20.12 6.53
CA VAL A 316 -5.50 18.92 5.73
C VAL A 316 -5.82 19.28 4.28
N LEU A 317 -6.76 20.21 4.05
CA LEU A 317 -7.11 20.63 2.69
C LEU A 317 -5.91 21.30 1.98
N GLU A 318 -5.09 22.06 2.71
CA GLU A 318 -3.87 22.67 2.18
C GLU A 318 -2.81 21.62 1.82
N ALA A 319 -2.59 20.63 2.69
CA ALA A 319 -1.65 19.53 2.47
C ALA A 319 -2.02 18.69 1.23
N LEU A 320 -3.28 18.22 1.14
CA LEU A 320 -3.75 17.42 0.02
C LEU A 320 -3.78 18.23 -1.30
N THR A 321 -4.12 19.52 -1.23
CA THR A 321 -3.98 20.42 -2.40
C THR A 321 -2.51 20.57 -2.82
N GLY A 322 -1.58 20.59 -1.86
CA GLY A 322 -0.14 20.59 -2.12
C GLY A 322 0.33 19.35 -2.86
N ILE A 323 -0.15 18.17 -2.46
CA ILE A 323 0.11 16.89 -3.13
C ILE A 323 -0.45 16.90 -4.56
N LYS A 324 -1.71 17.32 -4.75
CA LYS A 324 -2.30 17.45 -6.08
C LYS A 324 -1.54 18.44 -6.97
N ARG A 325 -1.14 19.60 -6.41
CA ARG A 325 -0.38 20.62 -7.13
C ARG A 325 1.01 20.11 -7.56
N ALA A 326 1.62 19.23 -6.78
CA ALA A 326 2.88 18.60 -7.16
C ALA A 326 2.74 17.73 -8.42
N GLY A 327 1.57 17.13 -8.63
CA GLY A 327 1.27 16.39 -9.86
C GLY A 327 0.54 15.07 -9.66
N ALA A 328 0.15 14.73 -8.42
CA ALA A 328 -0.62 13.52 -8.15
C ALA A 328 -2.05 13.64 -8.69
N ASP A 329 -2.48 12.62 -9.44
CA ASP A 329 -3.85 12.42 -9.90
C ASP A 329 -4.66 11.63 -8.85
N ILE A 330 -4.00 10.77 -8.07
CA ILE A 330 -4.61 9.89 -7.07
C ILE A 330 -3.91 10.08 -5.72
N ILE A 331 -4.68 10.25 -4.64
CA ILE A 331 -4.15 10.51 -3.29
C ILE A 331 -4.74 9.53 -2.29
N LEU A 332 -3.90 8.64 -1.79
CA LEU A 332 -4.25 7.77 -0.66
C LEU A 332 -4.12 8.57 0.62
N SER A 333 -5.22 8.74 1.36
CA SER A 333 -5.20 9.48 2.63
C SER A 333 -6.20 8.94 3.65
N TYR A 334 -5.75 8.84 4.89
CA TYR A 334 -6.61 8.53 6.03
C TYR A 334 -7.54 9.68 6.43
N HIS A 335 -7.34 10.88 5.86
CA HIS A 335 -8.27 12.00 6.03
C HIS A 335 -9.49 11.91 5.11
N THR A 336 -9.58 10.91 4.22
CA THR A 336 -10.64 10.82 3.20
C THR A 336 -12.06 10.99 3.76
N PRO A 337 -12.48 10.30 4.85
CA PRO A 337 -13.82 10.50 5.41
C PRO A 337 -14.12 11.95 5.81
N ASP A 338 -13.14 12.64 6.39
CA ASP A 338 -13.28 14.03 6.83
C ASP A 338 -13.32 14.99 5.64
N VAL A 339 -12.44 14.77 4.66
CA VAL A 339 -12.35 15.62 3.46
C VAL A 339 -13.62 15.50 2.61
N LEU A 340 -14.16 14.29 2.42
CA LEU A 340 -15.42 14.10 1.69
C LEU A 340 -16.58 14.90 2.31
N ARG A 341 -16.68 14.89 3.65
CA ARG A 341 -17.67 15.71 4.38
C ARG A 341 -17.43 17.21 4.18
N TRP A 342 -16.17 17.66 4.22
CA TRP A 342 -15.79 19.06 4.04
C TRP A 342 -15.90 19.58 2.60
N LEU A 343 -15.90 18.70 1.60
CA LEU A 343 -16.10 19.09 0.21
C LEU A 343 -17.59 19.21 -0.15
N LYS A 344 -18.46 18.41 0.50
CA LYS A 344 -19.91 18.49 0.32
C LYS A 344 -20.60 19.60 1.12
N GLY A 345 -19.99 20.10 2.20
CA GLY A 345 -20.56 21.12 3.11
C GLY A 345 -19.68 22.35 3.31
#